data_AF-A0A1L5P519-F1
#
_entry.id   AF-A0A1L5P519-F1
#
_cell.length_a   1.000
_cell.length_b   1.000
_cell.length_c   1.000
_cell.angle_alpha   90.00
_cell.angle_beta   90.00
_cell.angle_gamma   90.00
#
_symmetry.space_group_name_H-M   'P 1'
#
loop_
_entity.id
_entity.type
_entity.pdbx_description
1 polymer ?
#
loop_
_entity_poly.entity_id
_entity_poly.type
_entity_poly.pdbx_seq_one_letter_code
_entity_poly.pdbx_strand_id
1 'polypeptide(L)'
;MAARRKRRSRRGGSSVGPIIGIIALAIAIAGAVGGYSMLWYKAKAAPTLDADLCPESGATSATAVLLDVTDPISEITKLDLKREFQRIVSDVEQHGLIEVYLLTDVEGKPERTFHGCNPGDGESADPWTSNPKKIQQRWDKAFNQPLKRIEDQMGDGTSSKQSPIMAGIQRIVIESFTDAKLDGKPKRLIIASDMIEFTPAFSMYKSGADIKAFERSVARNKFRTPLDGVDVKLLFFQRESSAALRNLPEFWATWIGSNHGNFSGIERLTGTM
;
A
#
# COMPACT_ATOMS: atom_id res chain seq x y z
N MET A 1 34.45 49.15 -86.05
CA MET A 1 33.59 48.08 -85.52
C MET A 1 33.87 47.93 -84.02
N ALA A 2 32.96 48.36 -83.15
CA ALA A 2 33.16 48.37 -81.69
C ALA A 2 32.37 47.22 -81.03
N ALA A 3 33.08 46.27 -80.41
CA ALA A 3 32.48 45.18 -79.66
C ALA A 3 32.02 45.66 -78.27
N ARG A 4 30.71 45.68 -78.05
CA ARG A 4 30.07 46.13 -76.81
C ARG A 4 30.16 45.03 -75.75
N ARG A 5 31.16 45.12 -74.86
CA ARG A 5 31.36 44.19 -73.73
C ARG A 5 30.29 44.44 -72.66
N LYS A 6 29.28 43.56 -72.59
CA LYS A 6 28.17 43.63 -71.62
C LYS A 6 28.69 43.19 -70.24
N ARG A 7 28.98 44.15 -69.36
CA ARG A 7 29.30 43.91 -67.94
C ARG A 7 28.06 43.35 -67.24
N ARG A 8 28.09 42.08 -66.84
CA ARG A 8 27.03 41.43 -66.04
C ARG A 8 27.23 41.84 -64.58
N SER A 9 26.39 42.74 -64.06
CA SER A 9 26.40 43.13 -62.65
C SER A 9 25.92 41.95 -61.80
N ARG A 10 26.80 41.40 -60.95
CA ARG A 10 26.37 40.54 -59.84
C ARG A 10 25.66 41.42 -58.82
N ARG A 11 24.33 41.44 -58.85
CA ARG A 11 23.50 41.94 -57.75
C ARG A 11 23.67 40.96 -56.58
N GLY A 12 24.38 41.37 -55.54
CA GLY A 12 24.37 40.68 -54.25
C GLY A 12 22.99 40.85 -53.63
N GLY A 13 22.11 39.88 -53.85
CA GLY A 13 20.88 39.75 -53.07
C GLY A 13 21.27 39.12 -51.75
N SER A 14 21.11 39.84 -50.64
CA SER A 14 21.24 39.31 -49.29
C SER A 14 20.30 38.10 -49.17
N SER A 15 20.86 36.89 -49.17
CA SER A 15 20.08 35.67 -49.05
C SER A 15 19.51 35.61 -47.63
N VAL A 16 18.19 35.74 -47.52
CA VAL A 16 17.47 35.64 -46.24
C VAL A 16 17.48 34.19 -45.71
N GLY A 17 17.70 33.21 -46.59
CA GLY A 17 17.79 31.78 -46.27
C GLY A 17 18.78 31.39 -45.17
N PRO A 18 20.07 31.80 -45.21
CA PRO A 18 21.02 31.51 -44.14
C PRO A 18 20.63 32.13 -42.79
N ILE A 19 19.99 33.30 -42.76
CA ILE A 19 19.54 33.93 -41.52
C ILE A 19 18.40 33.11 -40.89
N ILE A 20 17.42 32.69 -41.69
CA ILE A 20 16.34 31.81 -41.24
C ILE A 20 16.89 30.47 -40.73
N GLY A 21 17.88 29.90 -41.43
CA GLY A 21 18.54 28.66 -41.02
C GLY A 21 19.27 28.79 -39.67
N ILE A 22 19.96 29.90 -39.43
CA ILE A 22 20.63 30.17 -38.15
C ILE A 22 19.61 30.33 -37.01
N ILE A 23 18.50 31.04 -37.25
CA ILE A 23 17.44 31.21 -36.25
C ILE A 23 16.78 29.87 -35.92
N ALA A 24 16.45 29.06 -36.94
CA ALA A 24 15.87 27.74 -36.73
C ALA A 24 16.81 26.81 -35.95
N LEU A 25 18.12 26.85 -36.25
CA LEU A 25 19.13 26.09 -35.52
C LEU A 25 19.27 26.57 -34.06
N ALA A 26 19.25 27.88 -33.82
CA ALA A 26 19.31 28.44 -32.47
C ALA A 26 18.10 28.03 -31.63
N ILE A 27 16.89 28.01 -32.21
CA ILE A 27 15.67 27.53 -31.54
C ILE A 27 15.77 26.02 -31.24
N ALA A 28 16.26 25.22 -32.19
CA ALA A 28 16.45 23.78 -31.98
C ALA A 28 17.45 23.49 -30.84
N ILE A 29 18.57 24.22 -30.79
CA ILE A 29 19.55 24.11 -29.71
C ILE A 29 18.96 24.55 -28.38
N ALA A 30 18.24 25.68 -28.34
CA ALA A 30 17.57 26.14 -27.11
C ALA A 30 16.53 25.13 -26.62
N GLY A 31 15.76 24.51 -27.53
CA GLY A 31 14.82 23.43 -27.21
C GLY A 31 15.53 22.18 -26.66
N ALA A 32 16.65 21.77 -27.26
CA ALA A 32 17.45 20.65 -26.79
C ALA A 32 18.06 20.91 -25.41
N VAL A 33 18.61 22.11 -25.17
CA VAL A 33 19.18 22.52 -23.87
C VAL A 33 18.09 22.63 -22.82
N GLY A 34 16.94 23.21 -23.14
CA GLY A 34 15.78 23.28 -22.26
C GLY A 34 15.25 21.90 -21.88
N GLY A 35 15.10 21.01 -22.87
CA GLY A 35 14.71 19.61 -22.65
C GLY A 35 15.72 18.86 -21.79
N TYR A 36 17.02 18.99 -22.08
CA TYR A 36 18.09 18.38 -21.29
C TYR A 36 18.09 18.88 -19.84
N SER A 37 17.94 20.19 -19.65
CA SER A 37 17.90 20.79 -18.31
C SER A 37 16.71 20.27 -17.50
N MET A 38 15.54 20.18 -18.12
CA MET A 38 14.33 19.62 -17.50
C MET A 38 14.53 18.15 -17.09
N LEU A 39 15.12 17.33 -17.97
CA LEU A 39 15.43 15.94 -17.68
C LEU A 39 16.47 15.81 -16.55
N TRP A 40 17.49 16.67 -16.54
CA TRP A 40 18.54 16.66 -15.52
C TRP A 40 18.01 17.05 -14.13
N TYR A 41 17.14 18.07 -14.06
CA TYR A 41 16.48 18.45 -12.81
C TYR A 41 15.57 17.33 -12.29
N LYS A 42 14.82 16.66 -13.16
CA LYS A 42 14.00 15.50 -12.77
C LYS A 42 14.85 14.32 -12.26
N ALA A 43 15.96 14.01 -12.94
CA ALA A 43 16.86 12.93 -12.54
C ALA A 43 17.53 13.19 -11.18
N LYS A 44 17.89 14.44 -10.87
CA LYS A 44 18.45 14.82 -9.56
C LYS A 44 17.42 14.84 -8.43
N ALA A 45 16.14 15.00 -8.75
CA ALA A 45 15.07 15.00 -7.76
C ALA A 45 14.61 13.58 -7.37
N ALA A 46 15.04 12.53 -8.08
CA ALA A 46 14.71 11.15 -7.74
C ALA A 46 15.40 10.77 -6.41
N PRO A 47 14.64 10.28 -5.40
CA PRO A 47 15.23 9.90 -4.12
C PRO A 47 16.09 8.65 -4.25
N THR A 48 17.10 8.54 -3.39
CA THR A 48 17.83 7.29 -3.18
C THR A 48 16.91 6.26 -2.54
N LEU A 49 16.83 5.07 -3.13
CA LEU A 49 15.99 3.98 -2.67
C LEU A 49 16.83 2.90 -1.99
N ASP A 50 16.30 2.31 -0.92
CA ASP A 50 16.90 1.17 -0.22
C ASP A 50 16.59 -0.18 -0.90
N ALA A 51 16.95 -1.29 -0.25
CA ALA A 51 16.72 -2.64 -0.75
C ALA A 51 15.22 -2.99 -0.91
N ASP A 52 14.36 -2.36 -0.11
CA ASP A 52 12.90 -2.55 -0.12
C ASP A 52 12.20 -1.53 -1.05
N LEU A 53 13.00 -0.74 -1.78
CA LEU A 53 12.60 0.34 -2.68
C LEU A 53 11.96 1.53 -1.99
N CYS A 54 12.21 1.71 -0.69
CA CYS A 54 11.75 2.86 0.06
C CYS A 54 12.76 4.02 -0.03
N PRO A 55 12.30 5.28 -0.16
CA PRO A 55 13.18 6.44 -0.08
C PRO A 55 13.91 6.49 1.25
N GLU A 56 15.20 6.81 1.25
CA GLU A 56 15.96 6.99 2.50
C GLU A 56 15.40 8.14 3.37
N SER A 57 14.76 9.14 2.74
CA SER A 57 14.02 10.23 3.38
C SER A 57 12.71 9.80 4.04
N GLY A 58 12.26 8.57 3.80
CA GLY A 58 11.02 7.98 4.32
C GLY A 58 9.89 7.93 3.31
N ALA A 59 9.02 6.93 3.45
CA ALA A 59 7.86 6.70 2.58
C ALA A 59 6.88 7.88 2.58
N THR A 60 6.15 8.06 1.47
CA THR A 60 5.18 9.15 1.29
C THR A 60 3.85 8.89 1.97
N SER A 61 3.52 7.62 2.21
CA SER A 61 2.39 7.12 2.97
C SER A 61 2.74 5.75 3.55
N ALA A 62 1.94 5.25 4.50
CA ALA A 62 2.09 3.90 5.03
C ALA A 62 0.76 3.16 5.03
N THR A 63 0.73 1.99 4.38
CA THR A 63 -0.42 1.07 4.38
C THR A 63 0.00 -0.25 5.00
N ALA A 64 -0.60 -0.62 6.13
CA ALA A 64 -0.43 -1.93 6.73
C ALA A 64 -1.69 -2.77 6.51
N VAL A 65 -1.49 -4.03 6.12
CA VAL A 65 -2.57 -5.01 5.95
C VAL A 65 -2.40 -6.12 6.98
N LEU A 66 -3.37 -6.27 7.88
CA LEU A 66 -3.45 -7.40 8.81
C LEU A 66 -4.38 -8.47 8.22
N LEU A 67 -3.83 -9.65 7.95
CA LEU A 67 -4.58 -10.83 7.53
C LEU A 67 -4.80 -11.71 8.75
N ASP A 68 -6.01 -11.66 9.28
CA ASP A 68 -6.47 -12.67 10.22
C ASP A 68 -7.02 -13.85 9.42
N VAL A 69 -6.35 -14.97 9.58
CA VAL A 69 -6.66 -16.24 8.95
C VAL A 69 -6.32 -17.34 9.95
N THR A 70 -6.53 -17.07 11.24
CA THR A 70 -6.36 -18.05 12.31
C THR A 70 -7.26 -19.27 12.13
N ASP A 71 -8.19 -19.20 11.19
CA ASP A 71 -9.08 -20.28 10.80
C ASP A 71 -9.33 -20.35 9.29
N PRO A 72 -9.81 -21.51 8.77
CA PRO A 72 -9.97 -21.73 7.34
C PRO A 72 -10.94 -20.74 6.69
N ILE A 73 -10.58 -20.28 5.49
CA ILE A 73 -11.42 -19.47 4.61
C ILE A 73 -11.66 -20.19 3.29
N SER A 74 -12.82 -19.94 2.67
CA SER A 74 -13.20 -20.57 1.39
C SER A 74 -12.29 -20.13 0.24
N GLU A 75 -12.17 -20.97 -0.80
CA GLU A 75 -11.42 -20.61 -2.02
C GLU A 75 -11.92 -19.33 -2.68
N ILE A 76 -13.23 -19.09 -2.64
CA ILE A 76 -13.84 -17.88 -3.20
C ILE A 76 -13.43 -16.65 -2.40
N THR A 77 -13.43 -16.73 -1.06
CA THR A 77 -12.96 -15.66 -0.18
C THR A 77 -11.49 -15.34 -0.41
N LYS A 78 -10.64 -16.36 -0.61
CA LYS A 78 -9.23 -16.17 -0.96
C LYS A 78 -9.07 -15.40 -2.27
N LEU A 79 -9.84 -15.78 -3.29
CA LEU A 79 -9.81 -15.11 -4.58
C LEU A 79 -10.25 -13.65 -4.47
N ASP A 80 -11.29 -13.38 -3.69
CA ASP A 80 -11.80 -12.02 -3.49
C ASP A 80 -10.81 -11.16 -2.69
N LEU A 81 -10.27 -11.70 -1.60
CA LEU A 81 -9.21 -11.07 -0.80
C LEU A 81 -7.98 -10.71 -1.65
N LYS A 82 -7.57 -11.61 -2.56
CA LYS A 82 -6.49 -11.34 -3.52
C LYS A 82 -6.81 -10.16 -4.44
N ARG A 83 -8.05 -10.02 -4.91
CA ARG A 83 -8.49 -8.91 -5.76
C ARG A 83 -8.56 -7.60 -4.99
N GLU A 84 -9.10 -7.62 -3.77
CA GLU A 84 -9.10 -6.45 -2.90
C GLU A 84 -7.68 -5.96 -2.63
N PHE A 85 -6.74 -6.87 -2.36
CA PHE A 85 -5.35 -6.48 -2.19
C PHE A 85 -4.74 -5.88 -3.44
N GLN A 86 -5.03 -6.42 -4.63
CA GLN A 86 -4.58 -5.83 -5.88
C GLN A 86 -5.06 -4.38 -6.05
N ARG A 87 -6.31 -4.09 -5.66
CA ARG A 87 -6.85 -2.72 -5.64
C ARG A 87 -6.11 -1.84 -4.62
N ILE A 88 -5.90 -2.36 -3.42
CA ILE A 88 -5.15 -1.66 -2.37
C ILE A 88 -3.75 -1.28 -2.86
N VAL A 89 -3.01 -2.22 -3.44
CA VAL A 89 -1.65 -1.97 -3.96
C VAL A 89 -1.67 -0.99 -5.12
N SER A 90 -2.66 -1.07 -6.02
CA SER A 90 -2.75 -0.13 -7.14
C SER A 90 -3.07 1.30 -6.71
N ASP A 91 -3.73 1.46 -5.56
CA ASP A 91 -4.08 2.77 -5.00
C ASP A 91 -2.93 3.40 -4.19
N VAL A 92 -1.87 2.64 -3.90
CA VAL A 92 -0.71 3.17 -3.18
C VAL A 92 0.12 4.00 -4.14
N GLU A 93 0.25 5.30 -3.84
CA GLU A 93 1.04 6.23 -4.63
C GLU A 93 2.53 5.85 -4.66
N GLN A 94 3.27 6.44 -5.60
CA GLN A 94 4.72 6.28 -5.67
C GLN A 94 5.37 6.64 -4.33
N HIS A 95 6.31 5.79 -3.93
CA HIS A 95 7.03 5.79 -2.66
C HIS A 95 6.17 5.52 -1.41
N GLY A 96 4.92 5.10 -1.57
CA GLY A 96 4.09 4.64 -0.45
C GLY A 96 4.55 3.28 0.06
N LEU A 97 4.62 3.11 1.38
CA LEU A 97 4.99 1.88 2.06
C LEU A 97 3.79 0.93 2.11
N ILE A 98 4.05 -0.36 1.83
CA ILE A 98 3.10 -1.45 2.03
C ILE A 98 3.75 -2.49 2.94
N GLU A 99 3.05 -2.82 4.02
CA GLU A 99 3.40 -3.93 4.88
C GLU A 99 2.24 -4.92 4.98
N VAL A 100 2.55 -6.21 5.00
CA VAL A 100 1.56 -7.28 5.18
C VAL A 100 1.94 -8.08 6.41
N TYR A 101 0.96 -8.27 7.27
CA TYR A 101 1.06 -8.98 8.54
C TYR A 101 0.08 -10.14 8.55
N LEU A 102 0.53 -11.27 9.05
CA LEU A 102 -0.27 -12.45 9.31
C LEU A 102 -0.55 -12.53 10.82
N LEU A 103 -1.82 -12.56 11.21
CA LEU A 103 -2.20 -12.78 12.61
C LEU A 103 -1.80 -14.20 13.02
N THR A 104 -1.26 -14.34 14.24
CA THR A 104 -0.92 -15.63 14.84
C THR A 104 -1.79 -15.89 16.07
N ASP A 105 -1.77 -17.12 16.56
CA ASP A 105 -2.44 -17.49 17.81
C ASP A 105 -1.73 -16.95 19.08
N VAL A 106 -0.60 -16.24 18.89
CA VAL A 106 0.18 -15.64 19.98
C VAL A 106 -0.09 -14.15 20.05
N GLU A 107 -0.63 -13.72 21.18
CA GLU A 107 -0.96 -12.33 21.45
C GLU A 107 0.22 -11.38 21.20
N GLY A 108 -0.03 -10.34 20.39
CA GLY A 108 0.93 -9.27 20.11
C GLY A 108 2.10 -9.67 19.20
N LYS A 109 2.06 -10.85 18.57
CA LYS A 109 3.11 -11.36 17.68
C LYS A 109 2.59 -11.70 16.27
N PRO A 110 1.99 -10.75 15.53
CA PRO A 110 1.75 -10.95 14.11
C PRO A 110 3.08 -11.14 13.37
N GLU A 111 3.09 -11.98 12.33
CA GLU A 111 4.26 -12.20 11.47
C GLU A 111 4.22 -11.21 10.30
N ARG A 112 5.24 -10.36 10.15
CA ARG A 112 5.37 -9.52 8.95
C ARG A 112 5.88 -10.35 7.77
N THR A 113 5.02 -10.54 6.77
CA THR A 113 5.32 -11.35 5.59
C THR A 113 5.84 -10.53 4.40
N PHE A 114 5.57 -9.22 4.41
CA PHE A 114 6.02 -8.29 3.38
C PHE A 114 6.31 -6.91 3.96
N HIS A 115 7.34 -6.26 3.42
CA HIS A 115 7.71 -4.88 3.67
C HIS A 115 8.30 -4.32 2.37
N GLY A 116 7.82 -3.16 1.93
CA GLY A 116 8.47 -2.41 0.86
C GLY A 116 7.59 -1.33 0.26
N CYS A 117 8.22 -0.44 -0.50
CA CYS A 117 7.55 0.70 -1.08
C CYS A 117 7.21 0.50 -2.56
N ASN A 118 6.21 1.25 -3.02
CA ASN A 118 5.90 1.38 -4.43
C ASN A 118 7.02 2.18 -5.12
N PRO A 119 7.79 1.61 -6.05
CA PRO A 119 8.86 2.34 -6.73
C PRO A 119 8.35 3.37 -7.77
N GLY A 120 7.06 3.36 -8.10
CA GLY A 120 6.48 4.16 -9.18
C GLY A 120 6.53 3.47 -10.55
N ASP A 121 6.11 4.20 -11.57
CA ASP A 121 6.15 3.77 -12.96
C ASP A 121 7.56 3.91 -13.57
N GLY A 122 7.87 2.97 -14.48
CA GLY A 122 9.22 2.64 -14.96
C GLY A 122 10.01 3.71 -15.71
N GLU A 123 9.51 4.95 -15.79
CA GLU A 123 10.32 6.09 -16.27
C GLU A 123 11.21 6.68 -15.17
N SER A 124 10.84 6.51 -13.89
CA SER A 124 11.63 6.94 -12.73
C SER A 124 12.19 5.78 -11.91
N ALA A 125 11.60 4.59 -12.06
CA ALA A 125 12.05 3.37 -11.41
C ALA A 125 13.04 2.62 -12.31
N ASP A 126 14.17 2.16 -11.77
CA ASP A 126 15.20 1.39 -12.49
C ASP A 126 14.54 0.29 -13.36
N PRO A 127 14.99 0.03 -14.61
CA PRO A 127 14.53 -1.10 -15.43
C PRO A 127 14.43 -2.45 -14.69
N TRP A 128 15.16 -2.59 -13.58
CA TRP A 128 15.05 -3.67 -12.62
C TRP A 128 13.75 -3.74 -11.80
N THR A 129 12.83 -2.78 -11.84
CA THR A 129 11.64 -2.72 -10.95
C THR A 129 10.32 -2.81 -11.72
N SER A 130 10.30 -2.35 -12.97
CA SER A 130 9.14 -2.33 -13.87
C SER A 130 8.93 -3.65 -14.61
N ASN A 131 9.81 -4.65 -14.41
CA ASN A 131 9.70 -5.95 -15.05
C ASN A 131 8.47 -6.69 -14.53
N PRO A 132 7.52 -7.11 -15.40
CA PRO A 132 6.32 -7.86 -15.00
C PRO A 132 6.63 -9.09 -14.13
N LYS A 133 7.78 -9.76 -14.36
CA LYS A 133 8.21 -10.89 -13.54
C LYS A 133 8.48 -10.52 -12.09
N LYS A 134 9.02 -9.34 -11.82
CA LYS A 134 9.32 -8.88 -10.46
C LYS A 134 8.09 -8.37 -9.73
N ILE A 135 7.17 -7.73 -10.45
CA ILE A 135 5.84 -7.41 -9.93
C ILE A 135 5.15 -8.70 -9.50
N GLN A 136 5.17 -9.74 -10.35
CA GLN A 136 4.62 -11.05 -10.01
C GLN A 136 5.34 -11.70 -8.81
N GLN A 137 6.66 -11.60 -8.70
CA GLN A 137 7.41 -12.14 -7.55
C GLN A 137 7.09 -11.40 -6.24
N ARG A 138 6.96 -10.07 -6.29
CA ARG A 138 6.52 -9.28 -5.14
C ARG A 138 5.13 -9.68 -4.72
N TRP A 139 4.24 -9.89 -5.70
CA TRP A 139 2.89 -10.35 -5.44
C TRP A 139 2.90 -11.74 -4.79
N ASP A 140 3.68 -12.65 -5.36
CA ASP A 140 3.78 -14.01 -4.86
C ASP A 140 4.29 -14.06 -3.41
N LYS A 141 5.33 -13.28 -3.10
CA LYS A 141 5.85 -13.13 -1.73
C LYS A 141 4.84 -12.49 -0.78
N ALA A 142 4.13 -11.44 -1.24
CA ALA A 142 3.28 -10.65 -0.38
C ALA A 142 2.00 -11.37 0.06
N PHE A 143 1.32 -12.13 -0.83
CA PHE A 143 0.13 -12.91 -0.42
C PHE A 143 0.12 -14.37 -0.85
N ASN A 144 0.56 -14.75 -2.05
CA ASN A 144 0.38 -16.15 -2.45
C ASN A 144 1.11 -17.08 -1.48
N GLN A 145 2.32 -16.72 -1.08
CA GLN A 145 3.11 -17.46 -0.11
C GLN A 145 2.48 -17.44 1.29
N PRO A 146 2.08 -16.29 1.86
CA PRO A 146 1.31 -16.27 3.10
C PRO A 146 0.05 -17.15 3.02
N LEU A 147 -0.84 -16.92 2.06
CA LEU A 147 -2.09 -17.67 1.91
C LEU A 147 -1.86 -19.17 1.72
N LYS A 148 -0.80 -19.57 1.02
CA LYS A 148 -0.42 -20.98 0.88
C LYS A 148 0.14 -21.56 2.19
N ARG A 149 1.00 -20.84 2.90
CA ARG A 149 1.51 -21.28 4.22
C ARG A 149 0.37 -21.49 5.21
N ILE A 150 -0.61 -20.61 5.14
CA ILE A 150 -1.84 -20.66 5.90
C ILE A 150 -2.64 -21.93 5.56
N GLU A 151 -2.81 -22.27 4.27
CA GLU A 151 -3.43 -23.55 3.86
C GLU A 151 -2.68 -24.76 4.42
N ASP A 152 -1.35 -24.75 4.34
CA ASP A 152 -0.50 -25.83 4.83
C ASP A 152 -0.63 -25.99 6.36
N GLN A 153 -0.74 -24.88 7.11
CA GLN A 153 -0.95 -24.88 8.57
C GLN A 153 -2.36 -25.29 8.98
N MET A 154 -3.35 -25.05 8.12
CA MET A 154 -4.76 -25.31 8.41
C MET A 154 -5.26 -26.66 7.90
N GLY A 155 -4.54 -27.30 6.98
CA GLY A 155 -4.80 -28.67 6.51
C GLY A 155 -4.81 -29.72 7.63
N ASP A 156 -4.26 -29.40 8.81
CA ASP A 156 -4.26 -30.24 10.00
C ASP A 156 -5.56 -30.14 10.84
N GLY A 157 -6.55 -29.37 10.39
CA GLY A 157 -7.92 -29.36 10.95
C GLY A 157 -8.05 -28.79 12.36
N THR A 158 -7.04 -28.08 12.87
CA THR A 158 -7.09 -27.44 14.19
C THR A 158 -7.38 -25.94 14.06
N SER A 159 -8.56 -25.53 14.52
CA SER A 159 -8.88 -24.12 14.75
C SER A 159 -7.88 -23.52 15.74
N SER A 160 -7.47 -22.28 15.50
CA SER A 160 -6.52 -21.58 16.37
C SER A 160 -7.03 -21.48 17.81
N LYS A 161 -6.11 -21.53 18.78
CA LYS A 161 -6.44 -21.38 20.19
C LYS A 161 -6.84 -19.96 20.56
N GLN A 162 -6.47 -18.96 19.76
CA GLN A 162 -6.72 -17.53 19.97
C GLN A 162 -6.78 -16.78 18.62
N SER A 163 -7.55 -15.69 18.57
CA SER A 163 -7.47 -14.68 17.52
C SER A 163 -7.31 -13.30 18.18
N PRO A 164 -6.05 -12.90 18.50
CA PRO A 164 -5.74 -11.67 19.22
C PRO A 164 -5.68 -10.45 18.27
N ILE A 165 -6.77 -10.17 17.56
CA ILE A 165 -6.85 -9.13 16.52
C ILE A 165 -6.44 -7.76 17.09
N MET A 166 -6.96 -7.38 18.26
CA MET A 166 -6.63 -6.09 18.88
C MET A 166 -5.14 -5.96 19.21
N ALA A 167 -4.50 -7.04 19.67
CA ALA A 167 -3.07 -7.04 19.96
C ALA A 167 -2.21 -6.99 18.68
N GLY A 168 -2.69 -7.64 17.60
CA GLY A 168 -2.08 -7.52 16.28
C GLY A 168 -2.11 -6.09 15.75
N ILE A 169 -3.26 -5.43 15.85
CA ILE A 169 -3.43 -4.01 15.49
C ILE A 169 -2.47 -3.14 16.32
N GLN A 170 -2.41 -3.36 17.63
CA GLN A 170 -1.51 -2.62 18.52
C GLN A 170 -0.05 -2.74 18.08
N ARG A 171 0.40 -3.95 17.75
CA ARG A 171 1.77 -4.19 17.28
C ARG A 171 2.05 -3.44 15.98
N ILE A 172 1.16 -3.55 14.99
CA ILE A 172 1.28 -2.89 13.69
C ILE A 172 1.37 -1.37 13.86
N VAL A 173 0.50 -0.79 14.69
CA VAL A 173 0.51 0.67 14.90
C VAL A 173 1.88 1.13 15.41
N ILE A 174 2.45 0.41 16.38
CA ILE A 174 3.77 0.73 16.92
C ILE A 174 4.87 0.53 15.88
N GLU A 175 4.87 -0.58 15.13
CA GLU A 175 5.96 -0.88 14.19
C GLU A 175 5.89 -0.10 12.88
N SER A 176 4.69 0.10 12.34
CA SER A 176 4.46 0.64 11.00
C SER A 176 4.21 2.14 10.97
N PHE A 177 3.62 2.71 12.04
CA PHE A 177 3.04 4.05 11.99
C PHE A 177 3.68 5.06 12.94
N THR A 178 4.59 4.64 13.82
CA THR A 178 5.28 5.54 14.77
C THR A 178 6.65 6.03 14.30
N ASP A 179 7.08 5.68 13.08
CA ASP A 179 8.27 6.29 12.48
C ASP A 179 8.06 7.80 12.31
N ALA A 180 8.95 8.62 12.87
CA ALA A 180 8.91 10.08 12.76
C ALA A 180 8.95 10.55 11.29
N LYS A 181 9.52 9.75 10.38
CA LYS A 181 9.51 10.04 8.94
C LYS A 181 8.10 9.98 8.32
N LEU A 182 7.13 9.39 9.02
CA LEU A 182 5.72 9.31 8.62
C LEU A 182 4.84 10.38 9.30
N ASP A 183 5.42 11.29 10.08
CA ASP A 183 4.66 12.37 10.72
C ASP A 183 3.99 13.27 9.67
N GLY A 184 2.69 13.51 9.86
CA GLY A 184 1.87 14.29 8.93
C GLY A 184 1.58 13.60 7.59
N LYS A 185 2.01 12.34 7.40
CA LYS A 185 1.76 11.57 6.17
C LYS A 185 0.54 10.64 6.32
N PRO A 186 -0.15 10.29 5.23
CA PRO A 186 -1.30 9.39 5.29
C PRO A 186 -0.93 8.00 5.81
N LYS A 187 -1.74 7.48 6.74
CA LYS A 187 -1.58 6.15 7.36
C LYS A 187 -2.87 5.38 7.21
N ARG A 188 -2.79 4.16 6.67
CA ARG A 188 -3.94 3.29 6.44
C ARG A 188 -3.71 1.91 7.03
N LEU A 189 -4.66 1.45 7.83
CA LEU A 189 -4.71 0.08 8.35
C LEU A 189 -5.86 -0.66 7.70
N ILE A 190 -5.58 -1.81 7.11
CA ILE A 190 -6.59 -2.66 6.48
C ILE A 190 -6.60 -3.99 7.22
N ILE A 191 -7.74 -4.40 7.73
CA ILE A 191 -7.88 -5.62 8.52
C ILE A 191 -8.79 -6.58 7.76
N ALA A 192 -8.25 -7.70 7.30
CA ALA A 192 -9.03 -8.79 6.72
C ALA A 192 -9.26 -9.85 7.79
N SER A 193 -10.50 -10.01 8.26
CA SER A 193 -10.84 -10.91 9.36
C SER A 193 -12.34 -11.25 9.37
N ASP A 194 -12.72 -12.31 10.10
CA ASP A 194 -14.11 -12.51 10.54
C ASP A 194 -14.52 -11.55 11.68
N MET A 195 -13.54 -10.78 12.16
CA MET A 195 -13.60 -9.77 13.19
C MET A 195 -14.00 -10.32 14.56
N ILE A 196 -13.77 -11.59 14.85
CA ILE A 196 -14.06 -12.20 16.16
C ILE A 196 -12.82 -12.16 17.05
N GLU A 197 -12.81 -11.23 18.01
CA GLU A 197 -11.76 -11.19 19.02
C GLU A 197 -11.86 -12.41 19.95
N PHE A 198 -10.77 -13.18 20.05
CA PHE A 198 -10.69 -14.33 20.94
C PHE A 198 -9.35 -14.37 21.69
N THR A 199 -9.36 -13.82 22.91
CA THR A 199 -8.23 -13.87 23.83
C THR A 199 -8.68 -14.25 25.25
N PRO A 200 -7.74 -14.59 26.15
CA PRO A 200 -8.04 -14.72 27.57
C PRO A 200 -8.56 -13.42 28.20
N ALA A 201 -8.19 -12.26 27.65
CA ALA A 201 -8.57 -10.95 28.17
C ALA A 201 -10.00 -10.55 27.77
N PHE A 202 -10.43 -10.90 26.56
CA PHE A 202 -11.78 -10.68 26.05
C PHE A 202 -12.10 -11.69 24.93
N SER A 203 -13.30 -12.24 24.94
CA SER A 203 -13.72 -13.24 23.97
C SER A 203 -15.15 -12.97 23.53
N MET A 204 -15.32 -12.66 22.24
CA MET A 204 -16.63 -12.45 21.63
C MET A 204 -17.45 -13.74 21.56
N TYR A 205 -16.82 -14.92 21.59
CA TYR A 205 -17.55 -16.19 21.74
C TYR A 205 -18.30 -16.29 23.08
N LYS A 206 -17.84 -15.60 24.13
CA LYS A 206 -18.46 -15.63 25.46
C LYS A 206 -19.47 -14.51 25.67
N SER A 207 -19.11 -13.28 25.29
CA SER A 207 -19.93 -12.09 25.56
C SER A 207 -20.71 -11.58 24.35
N GLY A 208 -20.47 -12.15 23.17
CA GLY A 208 -20.84 -11.50 21.92
C GLY A 208 -20.00 -10.24 21.64
N ALA A 209 -20.35 -9.53 20.57
CA ALA A 209 -19.80 -8.21 20.25
C ALA A 209 -20.43 -7.11 21.14
N ASP A 210 -20.35 -7.28 22.47
CA ASP A 210 -20.88 -6.34 23.46
C ASP A 210 -19.79 -5.35 23.91
N ILE A 211 -19.95 -4.08 23.51
CA ILE A 211 -19.01 -3.01 23.86
C ILE A 211 -18.94 -2.74 25.37
N LYS A 212 -20.06 -2.89 26.10
CA LYS A 212 -20.07 -2.67 27.57
C LYS A 212 -19.34 -3.80 28.28
N ALA A 213 -19.45 -5.02 27.77
CA ALA A 213 -18.68 -6.15 28.28
C ALA A 213 -17.17 -5.93 28.05
N PHE A 214 -16.79 -5.45 26.86
CA PHE A 214 -15.41 -5.07 26.55
C PHE A 214 -14.89 -3.97 27.49
N GLU A 215 -15.64 -2.87 27.66
CA GLU A 215 -15.24 -1.72 28.49
C GLU A 215 -15.03 -2.07 29.97
N ARG A 216 -15.70 -3.11 30.47
CA ARG A 216 -15.54 -3.62 31.85
C ARG A 216 -14.42 -4.66 31.97
N SER A 217 -13.95 -5.21 30.85
CA SER A 217 -12.90 -6.22 30.83
C SER A 217 -11.51 -5.61 30.97
N VAL A 218 -10.52 -6.44 31.31
CA VAL A 218 -9.11 -6.04 31.31
C VAL A 218 -8.60 -5.67 29.92
N ALA A 219 -9.25 -6.16 28.86
CA ALA A 219 -8.87 -5.92 27.47
C ALA A 219 -8.93 -4.43 27.09
N ARG A 220 -9.85 -3.66 27.69
CA ARG A 220 -9.98 -2.21 27.43
C ARG A 220 -8.66 -1.47 27.63
N ASN A 221 -8.01 -1.71 28.77
CA ASN A 221 -6.75 -1.04 29.08
C ASN A 221 -5.56 -1.74 28.40
N LYS A 222 -5.62 -3.08 28.29
CA LYS A 222 -4.55 -3.90 27.72
C LYS A 222 -4.32 -3.60 26.23
N PHE A 223 -5.39 -3.49 25.46
CA PHE A 223 -5.34 -3.30 24.00
C PHE A 223 -5.60 -1.87 23.56
N ARG A 224 -5.37 -0.89 24.45
CA ARG A 224 -5.39 0.52 24.06
C ARG A 224 -4.34 0.78 23.00
N THR A 225 -4.76 1.37 21.89
CA THR A 225 -3.93 1.55 20.70
C THR A 225 -4.09 2.97 20.17
N PRO A 226 -3.04 3.79 20.05
CA PRO A 226 -3.17 5.15 19.54
C PRO A 226 -3.33 5.13 18.02
N LEU A 227 -4.56 5.20 17.52
CA LEU A 227 -4.88 5.21 16.09
C LEU A 227 -4.98 6.64 15.52
N ASP A 228 -4.44 7.64 16.21
CA ASP A 228 -4.50 9.04 15.79
C ASP A 228 -3.92 9.22 14.37
N GLY A 229 -4.76 9.73 13.46
CA GLY A 229 -4.40 9.94 12.05
C GLY A 229 -4.31 8.67 11.21
N VAL A 230 -4.81 7.53 11.70
CA VAL A 230 -4.86 6.26 10.97
C VAL A 230 -6.27 6.02 10.42
N ASP A 231 -6.36 5.86 9.10
CA ASP A 231 -7.58 5.41 8.42
C ASP A 231 -7.69 3.89 8.48
N VAL A 232 -8.73 3.37 9.12
CA VAL A 232 -8.94 1.93 9.30
C VAL A 232 -10.05 1.43 8.37
N LYS A 233 -9.76 0.44 7.52
CA LYS A 233 -10.74 -0.26 6.65
C LYS A 233 -10.83 -1.72 7.08
N LEU A 234 -12.05 -2.27 7.11
CA LEU A 234 -12.26 -3.70 7.39
C LEU A 234 -12.62 -4.43 6.09
N LEU A 235 -11.95 -5.54 5.82
CA LEU A 235 -12.33 -6.53 4.80
C LEU A 235 -12.94 -7.73 5.53
N PHE A 236 -14.26 -7.75 5.62
CA PHE A 236 -15.02 -8.66 6.45
C PHE A 236 -15.36 -9.93 5.67
N PHE A 237 -15.00 -11.11 6.18
CA PHE A 237 -15.49 -12.37 5.65
C PHE A 237 -16.33 -13.12 6.69
N GLN A 238 -17.53 -13.53 6.30
CA GLN A 238 -18.47 -14.15 7.22
C GLN A 238 -18.28 -15.67 7.23
N ARG A 239 -18.12 -16.21 8.44
CA ARG A 239 -18.05 -17.66 8.74
C ARG A 239 -19.34 -18.12 9.40
N GLU A 240 -19.65 -19.41 9.34
CA GLU A 240 -20.79 -19.98 10.08
C GLU A 240 -20.76 -19.61 11.58
N SER A 241 -19.57 -19.68 12.21
CA SER A 241 -19.38 -19.32 13.62
C SER A 241 -19.66 -17.84 13.93
N SER A 242 -19.42 -16.95 12.95
CA SER A 242 -19.68 -15.51 13.06
C SER A 242 -21.14 -15.14 12.80
N ALA A 243 -21.92 -16.00 12.13
CA ALA A 243 -23.28 -15.67 11.70
C ALA A 243 -24.24 -15.41 12.88
N ALA A 244 -23.95 -15.99 14.05
CA ALA A 244 -24.70 -15.73 15.28
C ALA A 244 -24.31 -14.41 15.97
N LEU A 245 -23.13 -13.86 15.68
CA LEU A 245 -22.62 -12.65 16.31
C LEU A 245 -23.16 -11.41 15.60
N ARG A 246 -24.19 -10.82 16.21
CA ARG A 246 -24.74 -9.52 15.78
C ARG A 246 -23.81 -8.38 16.19
N ASN A 247 -23.87 -7.28 15.45
CA ASN A 247 -23.24 -6.00 15.77
C ASN A 247 -21.70 -5.96 15.74
N LEU A 248 -21.04 -6.92 15.08
CA LEU A 248 -19.58 -6.91 14.91
C LEU A 248 -19.07 -5.61 14.26
N PRO A 249 -19.63 -5.14 13.11
CA PRO A 249 -19.29 -3.84 12.52
C PRO A 249 -19.31 -2.68 13.51
N GLU A 250 -20.39 -2.55 14.29
CA GLU A 250 -20.62 -1.46 15.22
C GLU A 250 -19.67 -1.52 16.41
N PHE A 251 -19.39 -2.72 16.91
CA PHE A 251 -18.39 -2.93 17.96
C PHE A 251 -17.02 -2.40 17.50
N TRP A 252 -16.56 -2.80 16.31
CA TRP A 252 -15.24 -2.41 15.82
C TRP A 252 -15.16 -0.95 15.44
N ALA A 253 -16.20 -0.38 14.82
CA ALA A 253 -16.28 1.06 14.59
C ALA A 253 -16.16 1.85 15.91
N THR A 254 -16.82 1.38 16.97
CA THR A 254 -16.75 2.00 18.30
C THR A 254 -15.36 1.84 18.92
N TRP A 255 -14.76 0.65 18.85
CA TRP A 255 -13.41 0.41 19.36
C TRP A 255 -12.37 1.28 18.65
N ILE A 256 -12.43 1.36 17.32
CA ILE A 256 -11.54 2.20 16.49
C ILE A 256 -11.70 3.67 16.87
N GLY A 257 -12.95 4.17 16.96
CA GLY A 257 -13.22 5.55 17.34
C GLY A 257 -12.76 5.89 18.76
N SER A 258 -12.93 4.96 19.72
CA SER A 258 -12.45 5.15 21.11
C SER A 258 -10.92 5.21 21.22
N ASN A 259 -10.23 4.72 20.19
CA ASN A 259 -8.78 4.75 20.03
C ASN A 259 -8.32 5.88 19.09
N HIS A 260 -9.22 6.82 18.76
CA HIS A 260 -9.01 7.99 17.88
C HIS A 260 -8.68 7.68 16.41
N GLY A 261 -8.98 6.46 15.97
CA GLY A 261 -8.85 6.08 14.56
C GLY A 261 -10.00 6.61 13.72
N ASN A 262 -9.74 6.84 12.43
CA ASN A 262 -10.78 7.16 11.46
C ASN A 262 -11.34 5.87 10.84
N PHE A 263 -12.62 5.60 11.05
CA PHE A 263 -13.26 4.43 10.46
C PHE A 263 -13.69 4.69 9.02
N SER A 264 -12.91 4.17 8.07
CA SER A 264 -13.10 4.43 6.63
C SER A 264 -14.15 3.54 5.96
N GLY A 265 -14.57 2.45 6.59
CA GLY A 265 -15.67 1.60 6.14
C GLY A 265 -15.39 0.10 6.16
N ILE A 266 -16.34 -0.65 5.60
CA ILE A 266 -16.33 -2.12 5.54
C ILE A 266 -16.56 -2.56 4.10
N GLU A 267 -15.71 -3.48 3.65
CA GLU A 267 -15.92 -4.29 2.46
C GLU A 267 -16.33 -5.69 2.89
N ARG A 268 -17.40 -6.26 2.34
CA ARG A 268 -17.80 -7.64 2.64
C ARG A 268 -17.28 -8.56 1.54
N LEU A 269 -16.38 -9.46 1.89
CA LEU A 269 -15.81 -10.43 0.97
C LEU A 269 -16.81 -11.53 0.63
N THR A 270 -16.72 -12.01 -0.60
CA THR A 270 -17.56 -13.06 -1.17
C THR A 270 -17.16 -14.45 -0.65
N GLY A 271 -18.13 -15.36 -0.63
CA GLY A 271 -17.91 -16.74 -0.21
C GLY A 271 -18.12 -16.87 1.30
N THR A 272 -19.35 -17.18 1.70
CA THR A 272 -19.61 -17.72 3.03
C THR A 272 -19.27 -19.21 3.00
N MET A 273 -18.61 -19.72 4.04
CA MET A 273 -18.71 -21.15 4.34
C MET A 273 -20.10 -21.43 4.90
#